data_AF-A0A0F3IGU5-F1
#
_entry.id   AF-A0A0F3IGU5-F1
#
_cell.length_a   1.000
_cell.length_b   1.000
_cell.length_c   1.000
_cell.angle_alpha   90.00
_cell.angle_beta   90.00
_cell.angle_gamma   90.00
#
_symmetry.space_group_name_H-M   'P 1'
#
loop_
_entity.id
_entity.type
_entity.pdbx_description
1 polymer ?
#
loop_
_entity_poly.entity_id
_entity_poly.type
_entity_poly.pdbx_seq_one_letter_code
_entity_poly.pdbx_strand_id
1 'polypeptide(L)'
;MGGRLILLAHTNKNRNGDGKVVFGGTSDIVDDVDCAYTLDEISCEQGKKRVLFENIKARGDVDTEAVYSYSTATGQSYEQRLNSIEQINQDTAEKAKQERWLNEWLEKDKPVINAILAALEQGDTLKTNLVNNVHRNYGFSNAQINKVLAEHTGSDYAKGHRWFLLSGHKNAKIYSRLNGIYPPGQARVETCQAVKQGGN
;
A
#
# COMPACT_ATOMS: atom_id res chain seq x y z
N MET A 1 -18.88 28.69 -33.46
CA MET A 1 -19.01 27.21 -33.40
C MET A 1 -17.68 26.68 -32.90
N GLY A 2 -17.63 26.12 -31.69
CA GLY A 2 -16.43 25.49 -31.14
C GLY A 2 -16.65 23.99 -31.04
N GLY A 3 -15.75 23.20 -31.60
CA GLY A 3 -15.77 21.73 -31.46
C GLY A 3 -14.97 21.30 -30.24
N ARG A 4 -15.35 20.18 -29.64
CA ARG A 4 -14.55 19.50 -28.60
C ARG A 4 -13.96 18.24 -29.20
N LEU A 5 -12.65 18.04 -29.00
CA LEU A 5 -11.95 16.84 -29.42
C LEU A 5 -11.46 16.09 -28.18
N ILE A 6 -11.75 14.80 -28.12
CA ILE A 6 -11.23 13.90 -27.08
C ILE A 6 -10.23 12.97 -27.77
N LEU A 7 -8.98 13.04 -27.32
CA LEU A 7 -7.89 12.21 -27.82
C LEU A 7 -7.58 11.12 -26.79
N LEU A 8 -7.50 9.87 -27.24
CA LEU A 8 -7.15 8.73 -26.40
C LEU A 8 -5.75 8.24 -26.80
N ALA A 9 -4.89 8.07 -25.81
CA ALA A 9 -3.52 7.62 -25.99
C ALA A 9 -3.18 6.58 -24.92
N HIS A 10 -2.24 5.70 -25.27
CA HIS A 10 -1.77 4.67 -24.34
C HIS A 10 -0.79 5.28 -23.32
N THR A 11 -0.79 4.71 -22.11
CA THR A 11 0.22 5.01 -21.08
C THR A 11 1.33 3.96 -21.12
N ASN A 12 2.51 4.32 -20.62
CA ASN A 12 3.63 3.40 -20.49
C ASN A 12 3.29 2.31 -19.44
N LYS A 13 3.69 1.07 -19.72
CA LYS A 13 3.59 -0.05 -18.76
C LYS A 13 4.46 0.18 -17.52
N ASN A 14 5.56 0.90 -17.69
CA ASN A 14 6.45 1.26 -16.59
C ASN A 14 5.91 2.49 -15.85
N ARG A 15 5.55 2.28 -14.59
CA ARG A 15 5.16 3.33 -13.65
C ARG A 15 6.39 4.16 -13.24
N ASN A 16 6.19 5.41 -12.84
CA ASN A 16 7.27 6.24 -12.32
C ASN A 16 7.73 5.78 -10.91
N GLY A 17 8.75 6.42 -10.33
CA GLY A 17 9.27 6.10 -9.00
C GLY A 17 8.24 6.17 -7.87
N ASP A 18 7.13 6.87 -8.10
CA ASP A 18 6.01 7.05 -7.17
C ASP A 18 4.82 6.12 -7.48
N GLY A 19 4.97 5.18 -8.42
CA GLY A 19 3.93 4.20 -8.78
C GLY A 19 2.82 4.72 -9.71
N LYS A 20 2.92 5.96 -10.20
CA LYS A 20 1.94 6.56 -11.12
C LYS A 20 2.17 6.12 -12.57
N VAL A 21 1.08 6.00 -13.32
CA VAL A 21 1.12 5.80 -14.78
C VAL A 21 1.73 7.02 -15.45
N VAL A 22 2.64 6.79 -16.39
CA VAL A 22 3.28 7.85 -17.16
C VAL A 22 2.73 7.81 -18.58
N PHE A 23 2.39 8.97 -19.13
CA PHE A 23 1.99 9.09 -20.53
C PHE A 23 3.08 8.49 -21.44
N GLY A 24 2.69 7.55 -22.29
CA GLY A 24 3.61 6.77 -23.13
C GLY A 24 3.26 6.97 -24.61
N GLY A 25 3.79 8.01 -25.21
CA GLY A 25 3.53 8.37 -26.61
C GLY A 25 4.40 9.55 -27.05
N THR A 26 4.12 10.08 -28.23
CA THR A 26 4.76 11.32 -28.72
C THR A 26 4.40 12.46 -27.79
N SER A 27 5.37 12.93 -27.00
CA SER A 27 5.16 13.93 -25.93
C SER A 27 4.48 15.21 -26.43
N ASP A 28 4.68 15.55 -27.70
CA ASP A 28 4.18 16.75 -28.37
C ASP A 28 2.64 16.91 -28.29
N ILE A 29 1.88 15.81 -28.25
CA ILE A 29 0.40 15.89 -28.18
C ILE A 29 -0.06 16.57 -26.89
N VAL A 30 0.64 16.34 -25.77
CA VAL A 30 0.29 16.95 -24.49
C VAL A 30 0.49 18.46 -24.57
N ASP A 31 1.44 18.96 -25.37
CA ASP A 31 1.75 20.39 -25.50
C ASP A 31 0.68 21.18 -26.28
N ASP A 32 -0.04 20.51 -27.18
CA ASP A 32 -1.06 21.13 -28.03
C ASP A 32 -2.48 21.10 -27.45
N VAL A 33 -2.77 20.17 -26.52
CA VAL A 33 -4.10 20.09 -25.87
C VAL A 33 -4.26 21.10 -24.74
N ASP A 34 -5.49 21.56 -24.50
CA ASP A 34 -5.80 22.46 -23.39
C ASP A 34 -5.86 21.75 -22.03
N CYS A 35 -6.19 20.45 -22.02
CA CYS A 35 -6.27 19.63 -20.83
C CYS A 35 -5.85 18.18 -21.13
N ALA A 36 -5.12 17.55 -20.21
CA ALA A 36 -4.71 16.15 -20.33
C ALA A 36 -4.85 15.41 -19.00
N TYR A 37 -5.46 14.22 -19.05
CA TYR A 37 -5.62 13.33 -17.91
C TYR A 37 -4.97 11.97 -18.16
N THR A 38 -4.30 11.45 -17.14
CA THR A 38 -3.90 10.05 -17.07
C THR A 38 -4.93 9.24 -16.31
N LEU A 39 -5.26 8.05 -16.82
CA LEU A 39 -6.16 7.10 -16.19
C LEU A 39 -5.38 5.97 -15.54
N ASP A 40 -5.59 5.73 -14.25
CA ASP A 40 -4.99 4.61 -13.53
C ASP A 40 -6.06 3.77 -12.82
N GLU A 41 -5.82 2.47 -12.73
CA GLU A 41 -6.67 1.57 -11.97
C GLU A 41 -6.31 1.65 -10.49
N ILE A 42 -7.30 1.93 -9.64
CA ILE A 42 -7.10 1.98 -8.18
C ILE A 42 -7.37 0.61 -7.58
N SER A 43 -8.51 0.01 -7.95
CA SER A 43 -8.93 -1.30 -7.48
C SER A 43 -9.94 -1.95 -8.41
N CYS A 44 -10.00 -3.26 -8.36
CA CYS A 44 -11.00 -4.08 -9.03
C CYS A 44 -11.48 -5.14 -8.03
N GLU A 45 -12.54 -4.82 -7.29
CA GLU A 45 -13.06 -5.67 -6.22
C GLU A 45 -14.57 -5.83 -6.36
N GLN A 46 -15.09 -7.01 -6.03
CA GLN A 46 -16.53 -7.29 -5.97
C GLN A 46 -17.32 -6.95 -7.25
N GLY A 47 -16.68 -7.08 -8.42
CA GLY A 47 -17.32 -6.74 -9.71
C GLY A 47 -17.52 -5.24 -9.92
N LYS A 48 -16.81 -4.39 -9.17
CA LYS A 48 -16.69 -2.95 -9.42
C LYS A 48 -15.23 -2.60 -9.65
N LYS A 49 -14.97 -1.78 -10.67
CA LYS A 49 -13.65 -1.23 -10.95
C LYS A 49 -13.64 0.26 -10.66
N ARG A 50 -12.62 0.71 -9.94
CA ARG A 50 -12.36 2.11 -9.61
C ARG A 50 -11.15 2.62 -10.38
N VAL A 51 -11.29 3.79 -10.98
CA VAL A 51 -10.24 4.42 -11.78
C VAL A 51 -9.99 5.85 -11.29
N LEU A 52 -8.73 6.24 -11.22
CA LEU A 52 -8.26 7.59 -10.93
C LEU A 52 -7.94 8.29 -12.25
N PHE A 53 -8.54 9.44 -12.44
CA PHE A 53 -8.10 10.45 -13.40
C PHE A 53 -7.20 11.41 -12.65
N GLU A 54 -5.97 11.56 -13.12
CA GLU A 54 -5.03 12.55 -12.62
C GLU A 54 -4.70 13.51 -13.76
N ASN A 55 -4.87 14.81 -13.51
CA ASN A 55 -4.60 15.84 -14.47
C ASN A 55 -3.08 16.08 -14.56
N ILE A 56 -2.53 15.92 -15.76
CA ILE A 56 -1.11 16.16 -16.04
C ILE A 56 -0.87 17.49 -16.77
N LYS A 57 -1.93 18.16 -17.24
CA LYS A 57 -1.88 19.50 -17.85
C LYS A 57 -3.25 20.17 -17.77
N ALA A 58 -3.28 21.38 -17.22
CA ALA A 58 -4.47 22.23 -17.15
C ALA A 58 -4.15 23.65 -17.62
N ARG A 59 -4.92 24.18 -18.58
CA ARG A 59 -4.88 25.61 -18.97
C ARG A 59 -6.04 26.44 -18.40
N GLY A 60 -6.88 25.85 -17.55
CA GLY A 60 -8.02 26.50 -16.91
C GLY A 60 -8.35 25.88 -15.56
N ASP A 61 -9.47 26.29 -14.98
CA ASP A 61 -9.99 25.75 -13.72
C ASP A 61 -10.68 24.42 -13.98
N VAL A 62 -9.92 23.33 -13.85
CA VAL A 62 -10.37 21.95 -14.06
C VAL A 62 -9.88 21.09 -12.90
N ASP A 63 -10.68 20.08 -12.55
CA ASP A 63 -10.34 19.18 -11.44
C ASP A 63 -8.96 18.56 -11.66
N THR A 64 -8.12 18.68 -10.64
CA THR A 64 -6.77 18.09 -10.65
C THR A 64 -6.85 16.57 -10.61
N GLU A 65 -7.87 16.02 -9.94
CA GLU A 65 -8.04 14.59 -9.78
C GLU A 65 -9.54 14.24 -9.67
N ALA A 66 -9.95 13.14 -10.29
CA ALA A 66 -11.31 12.64 -10.18
C ALA A 66 -11.30 11.11 -10.13
N VAL A 67 -12.14 10.51 -9.27
CA VAL A 67 -12.26 9.06 -9.18
C VAL A 67 -13.64 8.64 -9.64
N TYR A 68 -13.67 7.63 -10.51
CA TYR A 68 -14.91 7.03 -10.99
C TYR A 68 -14.93 5.55 -10.68
N SER A 69 -16.11 5.02 -10.45
CA SER A 69 -16.35 3.58 -10.34
C SER A 69 -17.36 3.12 -11.37
N TYR A 70 -17.20 1.90 -11.87
CA TYR A 70 -18.15 1.29 -12.79
C TYR A 70 -18.21 -0.23 -12.60
N SER A 71 -19.31 -0.84 -13.01
CA SER A 71 -19.54 -2.28 -12.91
C SER A 71 -18.74 -3.07 -13.94
N THR A 72 -18.10 -4.14 -13.48
CA THR A 72 -17.37 -5.13 -14.30
C THR A 72 -18.02 -6.51 -14.29
N ALA A 73 -19.29 -6.61 -13.85
CA ALA A 73 -20.00 -7.88 -13.83
C ALA A 73 -20.10 -8.53 -15.23
N THR A 74 -19.98 -9.86 -15.24
CA THR A 74 -20.02 -10.68 -16.46
C THR A 74 -21.44 -10.72 -17.04
N GLY A 75 -21.57 -10.61 -18.36
CA GLY A 75 -22.86 -10.64 -19.07
C GLY A 75 -23.62 -9.31 -19.18
N GLN A 76 -23.04 -8.20 -18.72
CA GLN A 76 -23.63 -6.87 -18.88
C GLN A 76 -23.45 -6.30 -20.30
N SER A 77 -24.44 -5.56 -20.77
CA SER A 77 -24.34 -4.79 -22.01
C SER A 77 -23.42 -3.58 -21.85
N TYR A 78 -22.97 -3.01 -22.97
CA TYR A 78 -22.18 -1.78 -22.95
C TYR A 78 -22.94 -0.61 -22.31
N GLU A 79 -24.23 -0.46 -22.63
CA GLU A 79 -25.08 0.58 -22.04
C GLU A 79 -25.23 0.43 -20.52
N GLN A 80 -25.41 -0.79 -20.03
CA GLN A 80 -25.46 -1.06 -18.59
C GLN A 80 -24.16 -0.69 -17.90
N ARG A 81 -23.01 -0.97 -18.52
CA ARG A 81 -21.71 -0.56 -18.00
C ARG A 81 -21.57 0.97 -17.98
N LEU A 82 -21.94 1.64 -19.06
CA LEU A 82 -21.87 3.11 -19.16
C LEU A 82 -22.78 3.78 -18.11
N ASN A 83 -23.99 3.27 -17.92
CA ASN A 83 -24.95 3.78 -16.94
C ASN A 83 -24.56 3.46 -15.48
N SER A 84 -23.59 2.57 -15.27
CA SER A 84 -23.07 2.24 -13.93
C SER A 84 -21.94 3.14 -13.46
N ILE A 85 -21.52 4.12 -14.29
CA ILE A 85 -20.42 5.03 -13.95
C ILE A 85 -20.89 6.01 -12.87
N GLU A 86 -20.22 5.98 -11.72
CA GLU A 86 -20.47 6.88 -10.60
C GLU A 86 -19.18 7.60 -10.21
N GLN A 87 -19.26 8.92 -10.02
CA GLN A 87 -18.15 9.70 -9.46
C GLN A 87 -18.07 9.48 -7.96
N ILE A 88 -16.88 9.12 -7.48
CA ILE A 88 -16.59 8.96 -6.07
C ILE A 88 -16.16 10.33 -5.52
N ASN A 89 -16.66 10.69 -4.33
CA ASN A 89 -16.29 11.93 -3.67
C ASN A 89 -14.78 11.97 -3.34
N GLN A 90 -14.23 13.18 -3.21
CA GLN A 90 -12.80 13.40 -3.01
C GLN A 90 -12.28 12.71 -1.73
N ASP A 91 -13.06 12.72 -0.64
CA ASP A 91 -12.70 12.02 0.61
C ASP A 91 -12.54 10.50 0.44
N THR A 92 -13.42 9.86 -0.35
CA THR A 92 -13.32 8.41 -0.60
C THR A 92 -12.23 8.11 -1.63
N ALA A 93 -11.98 9.04 -2.56
CA ALA A 93 -10.87 8.96 -3.50
C ALA A 93 -9.52 8.97 -2.77
N GLU A 94 -9.32 9.88 -1.81
CA GLU A 94 -8.10 9.95 -1.01
C GLU A 94 -7.87 8.68 -0.20
N LYS A 95 -8.92 8.15 0.45
CA LYS A 95 -8.86 6.86 1.17
C LYS A 95 -8.46 5.73 0.25
N ALA A 96 -9.07 5.62 -0.93
CA ALA A 96 -8.75 4.57 -1.90
C ALA A 96 -7.30 4.65 -2.40
N LYS A 97 -6.74 5.87 -2.54
CA LYS A 97 -5.31 6.05 -2.86
C LYS A 97 -4.41 5.63 -1.70
N GLN A 98 -4.76 6.00 -0.47
CA GLN A 98 -4.02 5.58 0.72
C GLN A 98 -4.01 4.06 0.85
N GLU A 99 -5.16 3.41 0.66
CA GLU A 99 -5.29 1.94 0.63
C GLU A 99 -4.44 1.32 -0.47
N ARG A 100 -4.44 1.90 -1.67
CA ARG A 100 -3.60 1.42 -2.78
C ARG A 100 -2.12 1.56 -2.48
N TRP A 101 -1.68 2.75 -2.05
CA TRP A 101 -0.30 2.99 -1.67
C TRP A 101 0.13 2.02 -0.57
N LEU A 102 -0.73 1.79 0.41
CA LEU A 102 -0.50 0.84 1.48
C LEU A 102 -0.37 -0.59 0.95
N ASN A 103 -1.27 -1.02 0.07
CA ASN A 103 -1.23 -2.35 -0.52
C ASN A 103 0.02 -2.55 -1.39
N GLU A 104 0.40 -1.58 -2.22
CA GLU A 104 1.62 -1.66 -3.03
C GLU A 104 2.87 -1.68 -2.15
N TRP A 105 2.91 -0.85 -1.11
CA TRP A 105 4.00 -0.83 -0.13
C TRP A 105 4.10 -2.18 0.60
N LEU A 106 2.97 -2.73 1.03
CA LEU A 106 2.92 -4.05 1.66
C LEU A 106 3.29 -5.19 0.71
N GLU A 107 2.83 -5.19 -0.55
CA GLU A 107 3.16 -6.24 -1.51
C GLU A 107 4.65 -6.21 -1.89
N LYS A 108 5.25 -5.02 -2.01
CA LYS A 108 6.68 -4.86 -2.26
C LYS A 108 7.53 -5.47 -1.15
N ASP A 109 7.15 -5.21 0.11
CA ASP A 109 7.91 -5.64 1.28
C ASP A 109 7.44 -7.00 1.85
N LYS A 110 6.35 -7.56 1.33
CA LYS A 110 5.77 -8.87 1.66
C LYS A 110 6.78 -10.00 1.85
N PRO A 111 7.75 -10.24 0.95
CA PRO A 111 8.71 -11.33 1.13
C PRO A 111 9.59 -11.13 2.38
N VAL A 112 9.97 -9.88 2.68
CA VAL A 112 10.78 -9.55 3.87
C VAL A 112 9.91 -9.56 5.13
N ILE A 113 8.67 -9.04 5.06
CA ILE A 113 7.69 -9.08 6.14
C ILE A 113 7.43 -10.52 6.56
N ASN A 114 7.17 -11.42 5.61
CA ASN A 114 6.91 -12.84 5.89
C ASN A 114 8.10 -13.52 6.56
N ALA A 115 9.32 -13.21 6.11
CA ALA A 115 10.55 -13.74 6.71
C ALA A 115 10.73 -13.26 8.16
N ILE A 116 10.46 -11.98 8.43
CA ILE A 116 10.52 -11.41 9.79
C ILE A 116 9.43 -12.04 10.68
N LEU A 117 8.21 -12.22 10.15
CA LEU A 117 7.12 -12.88 10.89
C LEU A 117 7.47 -14.32 11.25
N ALA A 118 8.07 -15.07 10.32
CA ALA A 118 8.52 -16.44 10.57
C ALA A 118 9.63 -16.48 11.65
N ALA A 119 10.57 -15.53 11.65
CA ALA A 119 11.60 -15.43 12.68
C ALA A 119 10.99 -15.06 14.05
N LEU A 120 9.99 -14.17 14.08
CA LEU A 120 9.24 -13.85 15.30
C LEU A 120 8.46 -15.07 15.86
N GLU A 121 7.90 -15.91 14.98
CA GLU A 121 7.23 -17.17 15.38
C GLU A 121 8.21 -18.20 15.97
N GLN A 122 9.48 -18.19 15.54
CA GLN A 122 10.55 -19.00 16.11
C GLN A 122 11.03 -18.49 17.49
N GLY A 123 10.51 -17.34 17.95
CA GLY A 123 10.85 -16.75 19.25
C GLY A 123 12.00 -15.75 19.21
N ASP A 124 12.53 -15.41 18.04
CA ASP A 124 13.54 -14.37 17.91
C ASP A 124 12.89 -12.99 18.06
N THR A 125 13.01 -12.39 19.24
CA THR A 125 12.41 -11.07 19.54
C THR A 125 13.44 -9.95 19.53
N LEU A 126 14.73 -10.25 19.65
CA LEU A 126 15.81 -9.27 19.63
C LEU A 126 16.16 -8.86 18.21
N LYS A 127 16.30 -7.55 17.96
CA LYS A 127 16.68 -6.99 16.65
C LYS A 127 17.86 -7.71 16.00
N THR A 128 18.94 -7.91 16.76
CA THR A 128 20.17 -8.52 16.24
C THR A 128 19.95 -9.97 15.83
N ASN A 129 19.18 -10.74 16.61
CA ASN A 129 18.86 -12.13 16.31
C ASN A 129 17.95 -12.23 15.09
N LEU A 130 16.91 -11.38 15.03
CA LEU A 130 16.00 -11.29 13.88
C LEU A 130 16.74 -10.98 12.57
N VAL A 131 17.58 -9.96 12.55
CA VAL A 131 18.34 -9.58 11.35
C VAL A 131 19.25 -10.72 10.90
N ASN A 132 19.97 -11.35 11.83
CA ASN A 132 20.87 -12.45 11.51
C ASN A 132 20.13 -13.71 11.05
N ASN A 133 19.02 -14.07 11.69
CA ASN A 133 18.18 -15.22 11.32
C ASN A 133 17.59 -15.00 9.91
N VAL A 134 16.96 -13.85 9.67
CA VAL A 134 16.36 -13.52 8.37
C VAL A 134 17.42 -13.46 7.26
N HIS A 135 18.57 -12.86 7.52
CA HIS A 135 19.68 -12.82 6.57
C HIS A 135 20.17 -14.23 6.20
N ARG A 136 20.37 -15.10 7.21
CA ARG A 136 20.90 -16.45 7.01
C ARG A 136 19.91 -17.39 6.33
N ASN A 137 18.63 -17.29 6.67
CA ASN A 137 17.61 -18.24 6.21
C ASN A 137 16.92 -17.80 4.90
N TYR A 138 16.83 -16.50 4.63
CA TYR A 138 16.10 -15.96 3.47
C TYR A 138 16.97 -15.12 2.51
N GLY A 139 18.24 -14.86 2.85
CA GLY A 139 19.19 -14.21 1.94
C GLY A 139 19.02 -12.70 1.73
N PHE A 140 18.12 -12.04 2.48
CA PHE A 140 17.94 -10.59 2.39
C PHE A 140 19.11 -9.83 3.01
N SER A 141 19.44 -8.65 2.47
CA SER A 141 20.52 -7.83 3.03
C SER A 141 20.14 -7.23 4.39
N ASN A 142 21.12 -7.06 5.29
CA ASN A 142 20.90 -6.41 6.59
C ASN A 142 20.31 -5.00 6.43
N ALA A 143 20.68 -4.26 5.39
CA ALA A 143 20.13 -2.93 5.11
C ALA A 143 18.63 -2.99 4.78
N GLN A 144 18.23 -3.93 3.92
CA GLN A 144 16.84 -4.14 3.53
C GLN A 144 15.98 -4.58 4.72
N ILE A 145 16.47 -5.52 5.54
CA ILE A 145 15.75 -5.99 6.73
C ILE A 145 15.57 -4.84 7.73
N ASN A 146 16.63 -4.05 7.99
CA ASN A 146 16.55 -2.90 8.89
C ASN A 146 15.58 -1.82 8.41
N LYS A 147 15.55 -1.59 7.09
CA LYS A 147 14.62 -0.65 6.47
C LYS A 147 13.17 -1.09 6.70
N VAL A 148 12.83 -2.31 6.27
CA VAL A 148 11.48 -2.87 6.43
C VAL A 148 11.08 -2.92 7.91
N LEU A 149 11.99 -3.34 8.80
CA LEU A 149 11.77 -3.31 10.25
C LEU A 149 11.37 -1.92 10.74
N ALA A 150 12.07 -0.87 10.33
CA ALA A 150 11.76 0.50 10.75
C ALA A 150 10.42 0.98 10.16
N GLU A 151 10.19 0.76 8.87
CA GLU A 151 9.04 1.30 8.16
C GLU A 151 7.71 0.65 8.60
N HIS A 152 7.70 -0.64 8.94
CA HIS A 152 6.48 -1.34 9.42
C HIS A 152 6.38 -1.44 10.94
N THR A 153 7.18 -0.68 11.71
CA THR A 153 7.05 -0.59 13.16
C THR A 153 5.92 0.37 13.53
N GLY A 154 4.94 -0.10 14.30
CA GLY A 154 3.89 0.75 14.86
C GLY A 154 2.79 -0.03 15.57
N SER A 155 1.72 0.68 15.94
CA SER A 155 0.62 0.14 16.75
C SER A 155 -0.67 -0.12 15.96
N ASP A 156 -0.69 0.19 14.66
CA ASP A 156 -1.91 0.17 13.85
C ASP A 156 -1.75 -0.73 12.62
N TYR A 157 -2.45 -1.87 12.62
CA TYR A 157 -2.40 -2.84 11.54
C TYR A 157 -2.99 -2.30 10.22
N ALA A 158 -4.01 -1.43 10.31
CA ALA A 158 -4.69 -0.84 9.16
C ALA A 158 -3.82 0.19 8.43
N LYS A 159 -2.76 0.68 9.08
CA LYS A 159 -1.73 1.55 8.47
C LYS A 159 -0.51 0.76 7.97
N GLY A 160 -0.60 -0.57 7.91
CA GLY A 160 0.48 -1.42 7.42
C GLY A 160 1.55 -1.77 8.44
N HIS A 161 1.36 -1.44 9.73
CA HIS A 161 2.27 -1.90 10.76
C HIS A 161 2.10 -3.42 10.99
N ARG A 162 3.20 -4.09 11.31
CA ARG A 162 3.24 -5.55 11.49
C ARG A 162 3.84 -5.98 12.82
N TRP A 163 4.59 -5.09 13.47
CA TRP A 163 5.21 -5.31 14.76
C TRP A 163 5.35 -3.99 15.52
N PHE A 164 5.46 -4.09 16.84
CA PHE A 164 5.77 -2.95 17.70
C PHE A 164 7.15 -3.12 18.35
N LEU A 165 7.77 -1.99 18.70
CA LEU A 165 9.09 -1.94 19.31
C LEU A 165 8.95 -1.71 20.82
N LEU A 166 9.53 -2.60 21.59
CA LEU A 166 9.74 -2.47 23.03
C LEU A 166 11.21 -2.20 23.32
N SER A 167 11.46 -1.31 24.30
CA SER A 167 12.80 -1.08 24.83
C SER A 167 13.05 -2.01 26.01
N GLY A 168 14.02 -2.90 25.88
CA GLY A 168 14.47 -3.81 26.94
C GLY A 168 15.66 -3.28 27.74
N HIS A 169 16.19 -4.13 28.63
CA HIS A 169 17.35 -3.80 29.46
C HIS A 169 18.57 -3.43 28.59
N LYS A 170 19.29 -2.35 28.94
CA LYS A 170 20.44 -1.78 28.18
C LYS A 170 20.08 -1.28 26.76
N ASN A 171 18.91 -0.66 26.58
CA ASN A 171 18.45 -0.14 25.28
C ASN A 171 18.30 -1.21 24.18
N ALA A 172 18.10 -2.48 24.58
CA ALA A 172 17.85 -3.56 23.63
C ALA A 172 16.52 -3.30 22.89
N LYS A 173 16.56 -3.39 21.56
CA LYS A 173 15.37 -3.25 20.71
C LYS A 173 14.70 -4.60 20.56
N ILE A 174 13.55 -4.77 21.22
CA ILE A 174 12.75 -6.00 21.22
C ILE A 174 11.54 -5.77 20.32
N TYR A 175 11.40 -6.59 19.29
CA TYR A 175 10.26 -6.56 18.38
C TYR A 175 9.27 -7.64 18.77
N SER A 176 7.99 -7.32 18.68
CA SER A 176 6.91 -8.27 18.93
C SER A 176 5.84 -8.12 17.86
N ARG A 177 5.30 -9.25 17.41
CA ARG A 177 4.28 -9.29 16.37
C ARG A 177 3.05 -8.52 16.82
N LEU A 178 2.52 -7.69 15.93
CA LEU A 178 1.21 -7.07 16.12
C LEU A 178 0.16 -8.14 15.79
N ASN A 179 -0.45 -8.73 16.81
CA ASN A 179 -1.54 -9.69 16.60
C ASN A 179 -2.77 -8.92 16.11
N GLY A 180 -3.18 -9.17 14.85
CA GLY A 180 -4.29 -8.49 14.17
C GLY A 180 -5.69 -8.80 14.72
N ILE A 181 -5.79 -9.23 15.98
CA ILE A 181 -7.04 -9.45 16.70
C ILE A 181 -6.96 -8.55 17.92
N TYR A 182 -7.52 -7.34 17.87
CA TYR A 182 -8.40 -6.73 18.87
C TYR A 182 -8.55 -5.20 18.66
N PRO A 183 -9.79 -4.67 18.67
CA PRO A 183 -10.07 -3.23 18.81
C PRO A 183 -9.66 -2.70 20.19
N PRO A 184 -9.50 -1.37 20.38
CA PRO A 184 -8.94 -0.79 21.59
C PRO A 184 -9.92 -0.97 22.76
N GLY A 185 -9.58 -1.81 23.74
CA GLY A 185 -10.43 -1.93 24.92
C GLY A 185 -10.24 -3.08 25.90
N GLN A 186 -9.32 -4.04 25.71
CA GLN A 186 -9.07 -5.06 26.73
C GLN A 186 -7.58 -5.38 26.87
N ALA A 187 -7.03 -4.94 28.00
CA ALA A 187 -5.74 -5.39 28.49
C ALA A 187 -5.79 -6.88 28.81
N ARG A 188 -4.76 -7.63 28.42
CA ARG A 188 -4.34 -8.80 29.19
C ARG A 188 -2.88 -8.65 29.57
N VAL A 189 -2.72 -8.33 30.84
CA VAL A 189 -1.63 -8.81 31.69
C VAL A 189 -1.36 -10.28 31.39
N GLU A 190 -0.19 -10.60 30.85
CA GLU A 190 0.43 -11.89 31.07
C GLU A 190 1.85 -11.65 31.58
N THR A 191 1.96 -11.90 32.86
CA THR A 191 3.13 -11.81 33.73
C THR A 191 4.31 -12.59 33.17
N CYS A 192 5.47 -11.92 33.14
CA CYS A 192 6.75 -12.56 33.37
C CYS A 192 6.66 -13.41 34.64
N GLN A 193 6.78 -14.73 34.54
CA GLN A 193 7.38 -15.50 35.61
C GLN A 193 8.57 -16.29 35.08
N ALA A 194 9.71 -15.90 35.64
CA ALA A 194 11.03 -16.44 35.41
C ALA A 194 11.08 -17.94 35.72
N VAL A 195 11.67 -18.68 34.79
CA VAL A 195 12.33 -19.94 35.08
C VAL A 195 13.41 -19.67 36.12
N LYS A 196 13.27 -20.25 37.32
CA LYS A 196 14.40 -20.51 38.21
C LYS A 196 14.61 -22.01 38.32
N GLN A 197 15.72 -22.46 37.75
CA GLN A 197 16.37 -23.73 38.12
C GLN A 197 17.25 -23.52 39.35
N GLY A 198 17.50 -24.61 40.09
CA GLY A 198 18.40 -24.73 41.25
C GLY A 198 17.58 -24.95 42.54
N GLY A 199 17.70 -26.03 43.29
CA GLY A 199 18.77 -26.99 43.46
C GLY A 199 18.94 -27.21 44.96
N ASN A 200 18.62 -28.40 45.46
CA ASN A 200 19.32 -29.13 46.52
C ASN A 200 18.77 -30.56 46.58
#